data_AF-A0A7Z2SYW3-F1
#
_entry.id   AF-A0A7Z2SYW3-F1
#
_cell.length_a   1.000
_cell.length_b   1.000
_cell.length_c   1.000
_cell.angle_alpha   90.00
_cell.angle_beta   90.00
_cell.angle_gamma   90.00
#
_symmetry.space_group_name_H-M   'P 1'
#
loop_
_entity.id
_entity.type
_entity.pdbx_description
1 polymer ?
#
loop_
_entity_poly.entity_id
_entity_poly.type
_entity_poly.pdbx_seq_one_letter_code
_entity_poly.pdbx_strand_id
1 'polypeptide(L)'
;MTENKEQRTCEKGHRYYKSSDCPTCPICESERKPETGFLSILAAPARRALENNGITSLETLSAYREEEILKFHGLGPSSIPKLKGALKEKGLAFKEE
;
A
#
# COMPACT_ATOMS: atom_id res chain seq x y z
N MET A 1 -17.75 15.11 -18.96
CA MET A 1 -16.54 14.70 -19.69
C MET A 1 -16.34 13.23 -19.41
N THR A 2 -16.66 12.38 -20.38
CA THR A 2 -16.61 10.92 -20.27
C THR A 2 -15.15 10.49 -20.19
N GLU A 3 -14.72 10.07 -19.00
CA GLU A 3 -13.41 9.44 -18.79
C GLU A 3 -13.29 8.24 -19.75
N ASN A 4 -12.39 8.33 -20.74
CA ASN A 4 -12.16 7.26 -21.70
C ASN A 4 -11.41 6.13 -20.99
N LYS A 5 -12.15 5.28 -20.29
CA LYS A 5 -11.62 4.15 -19.53
C LYS A 5 -11.35 3.01 -20.50
N GLU A 6 -10.08 2.76 -20.78
CA GLU A 6 -9.68 1.65 -21.64
C GLU A 6 -9.88 0.33 -20.91
N GLN A 7 -10.51 -0.64 -21.58
CA GLN A 7 -10.60 -2.00 -21.09
C GLN A 7 -9.27 -2.72 -21.32
N ARG A 8 -8.67 -3.23 -20.25
CA ARG A 8 -7.41 -3.98 -20.26
C ARG A 8 -7.65 -5.37 -19.66
N THR A 9 -6.86 -6.35 -20.09
CA THR A 9 -6.87 -7.71 -19.54
C THR A 9 -5.48 -8.02 -18.99
N CYS A 10 -5.39 -8.46 -17.74
CA CYS A 10 -4.10 -8.85 -17.15
C CYS A 10 -3.71 -10.28 -17.54
N GLU A 11 -2.48 -10.68 -17.20
CA GLU A 11 -1.95 -12.04 -17.46
C GLU A 11 -2.74 -13.15 -16.77
N LYS A 12 -3.44 -12.85 -15.68
CA LYS A 12 -4.36 -13.79 -15.00
C LYS A 12 -5.76 -13.87 -15.64
N GLY A 13 -6.02 -13.11 -16.70
CA GLY A 13 -7.31 -13.07 -17.41
C GLY A 13 -8.34 -12.09 -16.83
N HIS A 14 -8.00 -11.29 -15.83
CA HIS A 14 -8.93 -10.30 -15.27
C HIS A 14 -9.13 -9.12 -16.20
N ARG A 15 -10.40 -8.83 -16.54
CA ARG A 15 -10.81 -7.66 -17.32
C ARG A 15 -11.07 -6.49 -16.38
N TYR A 16 -10.42 -5.37 -16.62
CA TYR A 16 -10.58 -4.17 -15.80
C TYR A 16 -10.50 -2.91 -16.65
N TYR A 17 -11.02 -1.81 -16.10
CA TYR A 17 -11.05 -0.51 -16.74
C TYR A 17 -10.13 0.45 -15.99
N LYS A 18 -9.29 1.20 -16.72
CA LYS A 18 -8.41 2.19 -16.09
C LYS A 18 -8.15 3.36 -17.01
N SER A 19 -8.23 4.56 -16.44
CA SER A 19 -7.80 5.80 -17.10
C SER A 19 -6.31 6.09 -16.87
N SER A 20 -5.70 5.46 -15.86
CA SER A 20 -4.28 5.64 -15.54
C SER A 20 -3.39 4.69 -16.32
N ASP A 21 -2.20 5.16 -16.68
CA ASP A 21 -1.20 4.38 -17.42
C ASP A 21 -0.69 3.14 -16.67
N CYS A 22 -0.73 3.17 -15.33
CA CYS A 22 -0.21 2.10 -14.48
C CYS A 22 -0.74 0.70 -14.90
N PRO A 23 0.14 -0.25 -15.33
CA PRO A 23 -0.24 -1.55 -15.89
C PRO A 23 -0.79 -2.53 -14.83
N THR A 24 -0.96 -2.07 -13.60
CA THR A 24 -1.49 -2.86 -12.50
C THR A 24 -2.97 -3.14 -12.65
N CYS A 25 -3.30 -4.42 -12.54
CA CYS A 25 -4.65 -4.94 -12.43
C CYS A 25 -5.20 -4.73 -11.00
N PRO A 26 -6.28 -3.96 -10.81
CA PRO A 26 -6.88 -3.72 -9.48
C PRO A 26 -7.51 -4.98 -8.88
N ILE A 27 -7.92 -5.94 -9.70
CA ILE A 27 -8.52 -7.20 -9.27
C ILE A 27 -7.42 -8.09 -8.65
N CYS A 28 -6.31 -8.31 -9.36
CA CYS A 28 -5.16 -9.03 -8.81
C CYS A 28 -4.64 -8.40 -7.51
N GLU A 29 -4.67 -7.07 -7.42
CA GLU A 29 -4.25 -6.36 -6.21
C GLU A 29 -5.18 -6.54 -5.02
N SER A 30 -6.45 -6.80 -5.29
CA SER A 30 -7.46 -7.06 -4.27
C SER A 30 -7.33 -8.50 -3.79
N GLU A 31 -7.09 -9.45 -4.69
CA GLU A 31 -6.89 -10.87 -4.36
C GLU A 31 -5.58 -11.13 -3.61
N ARG A 32 -4.49 -10.43 -3.94
CA ARG A 32 -3.20 -10.59 -3.22
C ARG A 32 -3.20 -9.97 -1.83
N LYS A 33 -4.24 -9.21 -1.50
CA LYS A 33 -4.29 -8.45 -0.26
C LYS A 33 -4.30 -9.45 0.90
N PRO A 34 -3.36 -9.34 1.85
CA PRO A 34 -3.38 -10.23 2.99
C PRO A 34 -4.66 -10.01 3.81
N GLU A 35 -5.21 -11.08 4.36
CA GLU A 35 -6.41 -11.01 5.21
C GLU A 35 -6.10 -10.43 6.60
N THR A 36 -4.86 -10.62 7.06
CA THR A 36 -4.42 -10.24 8.41
C THR A 36 -3.15 -9.40 8.39
N GLY A 37 -2.84 -8.77 9.53
CA GLY A 37 -1.64 -7.95 9.73
C GLY A 37 -1.77 -6.50 9.23
N PHE A 38 -0.74 -5.69 9.49
CA PHE A 38 -0.77 -4.25 9.19
C PHE A 38 -0.81 -3.91 7.69
N LEU A 39 -0.44 -4.85 6.81
CA LEU A 39 -0.55 -4.68 5.36
C LEU A 39 -2.01 -4.82 4.87
N SER A 40 -2.89 -5.48 5.63
CA SER A 40 -4.31 -5.65 5.27
C SER A 40 -5.15 -4.39 5.47
N ILE A 41 -4.72 -3.47 6.34
CA ILE A 41 -5.44 -2.21 6.60
C ILE A 41 -5.09 -1.10 5.59
N LEU A 42 -4.07 -1.34 4.75
CA LEU A 42 -3.56 -0.40 3.76
C LEU A 42 -4.22 -0.57 2.39
N ALA A 43 -4.27 0.53 1.64
CA ALA A 43 -4.64 0.50 0.23
C ALA A 43 -3.52 -0.18 -0.59
N ALA A 44 -3.87 -0.72 -1.76
CA ALA A 44 -2.92 -1.36 -2.67
C ALA A 44 -1.63 -0.53 -2.92
N PRO A 45 -1.68 0.78 -3.24
CA PRO A 45 -0.47 1.56 -3.46
C PRO A 45 0.40 1.71 -2.19
N ALA A 46 -0.22 1.90 -1.02
CA ALA A 46 0.52 2.04 0.23
C ALA A 46 1.19 0.73 0.66
N ARG A 47 0.47 -0.40 0.53
CA ARG A 47 1.03 -1.74 0.76
C ARG A 47 2.22 -2.01 -0.15
N ARG A 48 2.08 -1.76 -1.45
CA ARG A 48 3.16 -1.90 -2.45
C ARG A 48 4.36 -1.05 -2.11
N ALA A 49 4.14 0.19 -1.70
CA ALA A 49 5.21 1.09 -1.34
C ALA A 49 6.04 0.53 -0.17
N LEU A 50 5.40 -0.04 0.84
CA LEU A 50 6.09 -0.70 1.95
C LEU A 50 6.81 -1.98 1.49
N GLU A 51 6.13 -2.87 0.77
CA GLU A 51 6.70 -4.12 0.25
C GLU A 51 7.94 -3.86 -0.63
N ASN A 52 7.87 -2.88 -1.54
CA ASN A 52 8.98 -2.51 -2.42
C ASN A 52 10.18 -1.93 -1.66
N ASN A 53 9.95 -1.32 -0.49
CA ASN A 53 11.00 -0.85 0.40
C ASN A 53 11.44 -1.91 1.42
N GLY A 54 11.00 -3.17 1.28
CA GLY A 54 11.34 -4.27 2.18
C GLY A 54 10.64 -4.23 3.54
N ILE A 55 9.64 -3.36 3.71
CA ILE A 55 8.91 -3.18 4.96
C ILE A 55 7.75 -4.17 5.01
N THR A 56 8.05 -5.40 5.43
CA THR A 56 7.08 -6.50 5.53
C THR A 56 6.67 -6.81 6.97
N SER A 57 7.29 -6.16 7.97
CA SER A 57 6.99 -6.34 9.39
C SER A 57 6.86 -5.00 10.11
N LEU A 58 6.16 -5.00 11.25
CA LEU A 58 6.05 -3.83 12.11
C LEU A 58 7.39 -3.46 12.77
N GLU A 59 8.27 -4.43 13.01
CA GLU A 59 9.62 -4.21 13.52
C GLU A 59 10.46 -3.44 12.49
N THR A 60 10.46 -3.89 11.23
CA THR A 60 11.10 -3.15 10.14
C THR A 60 10.51 -1.76 9.99
N LEU A 61 9.18 -1.62 10.06
CA LEU A 61 8.50 -0.32 9.99
C LEU A 61 8.92 0.62 11.14
N SER A 62 9.10 0.09 12.34
CA SER A 62 9.52 0.88 13.52
C SER A 62 10.93 1.44 13.40
N ALA A 63 11.77 0.89 12.51
CA ALA A 63 13.11 1.41 12.24
C ALA A 63 13.11 2.68 11.35
N TYR A 64 11.98 3.00 10.71
CA TYR A 64 11.82 4.18 9.87
C TYR A 64 11.19 5.35 10.63
N ARG A 65 11.50 6.57 10.19
CA ARG A 65 10.77 7.77 10.60
C ARG A 65 9.51 7.95 9.77
N GLU A 66 8.51 8.64 10.34
CA GLU A 66 7.26 8.95 9.64
C GLU A 66 7.49 9.72 8.33
N GLU A 67 8.42 10.67 8.34
CA GLU A 67 8.80 11.45 7.15
C GLU A 67 9.41 10.59 6.03
N GLU A 68 10.12 9.51 6.37
CA GLU A 68 10.71 8.60 5.40
C GLU A 68 9.63 7.77 4.73
N ILE A 69 8.68 7.29 5.52
CA ILE A 69 7.49 6.59 5.02
C ILE A 69 6.67 7.48 4.08
N LEU A 70 6.52 8.78 4.40
CA LEU A 70 5.82 9.74 3.55
C LEU A 70 6.53 10.05 2.23
N LYS A 71 7.84 9.82 2.12
CA LYS A 71 8.59 9.99 0.86
C LYS A 71 8.29 8.87 -0.13
N PHE A 72 7.72 7.75 0.30
CA PHE A 72 7.42 6.64 -0.60
C PHE A 72 6.21 6.92 -1.48
N HIS A 73 6.41 6.80 -2.79
CA HIS A 73 5.35 6.99 -3.77
C HIS A 73 4.22 5.96 -3.57
N GLY A 74 3.02 6.46 -3.24
CA GLY A 74 1.84 5.64 -2.93
C GLY A 74 1.47 5.62 -1.44
N LEU A 75 2.31 6.18 -0.57
CA LEU A 75 1.97 6.48 0.82
C LEU A 75 1.61 7.96 0.94
N GLY A 76 0.47 8.22 1.57
CA GLY A 76 -0.01 9.56 1.84
C GLY A 76 -0.31 9.77 3.32
N PRO A 77 -0.64 11.01 3.73
CA PRO A 77 -0.91 11.35 5.13
C PRO A 77 -2.03 10.49 5.75
N SER A 78 -2.98 10.00 4.95
CA SER A 78 -4.05 9.11 5.41
C SER A 78 -3.58 7.70 5.78
N SER A 79 -2.38 7.28 5.36
CA SER A 79 -1.83 5.96 5.70
C SER A 79 -1.09 5.96 7.04
N ILE A 80 -0.46 7.08 7.39
CA ILE A 80 0.29 7.26 8.64
C ILE A 80 -0.52 6.91 9.91
N PRO A 81 -1.76 7.40 10.13
CA PRO A 81 -2.50 7.06 11.35
C PRO A 81 -2.78 5.56 11.47
N LYS A 82 -2.96 4.86 10.35
CA LYS A 82 -3.16 3.40 10.33
C LYS A 82 -1.89 2.66 10.75
N LEU A 83 -0.74 3.11 10.24
CA LEU A 83 0.57 2.55 10.58
C LEU A 83 0.91 2.80 12.05
N LYS A 84 0.66 4.01 12.56
CA LYS A 84 0.79 4.34 13.99
C LYS A 84 -0.06 3.42 14.86
N GLY A 85 -1.32 3.22 14.48
CA GLY A 85 -2.23 2.31 15.18
C GLY A 85 -1.65 0.91 15.27
N ALA A 86 -1.24 0.35 14.12
CA ALA A 86 -0.68 -1.00 14.06
C ALA A 86 0.62 -1.17 14.85
N LEU A 87 1.52 -0.17 14.82
CA LEU A 87 2.73 -0.15 15.65
C LEU A 87 2.37 -0.13 17.14
N LYS A 88 1.46 0.76 17.53
CA LYS A 88 1.03 0.93 18.93
C LYS A 88 0.38 -0.34 19.49
N GLU A 89 -0.40 -1.07 18.70
CA GLU A 89 -0.96 -2.37 19.08
C GLU A 89 0.11 -3.41 19.44
N LYS A 90 1.33 -3.26 18.94
CA LYS A 90 2.50 -4.08 19.27
C LYS A 90 3.45 -3.43 20.27
N GLY A 91 3.09 -2.29 20.85
CA GLY A 91 3.98 -1.51 21.73
C GLY A 91 5.18 -0.91 21.01
N LEU A 92 5.13 -0.84 19.68
CA LEU A 92 6.15 -0.21 18.84
C LEU A 92 5.74 1.24 18.51
N ALA A 93 6.72 2.02 18.09
CA ALA A 93 6.51 3.37 17.55
C ALA A 93 7.39 3.54 16.31
N PHE A 94 7.13 4.60 15.54
CA PHE A 94 8.12 5.02 14.55
C PHE A 94 9.39 5.47 15.26
N LYS A 95 10.51 5.39 14.54
CA LYS A 95 11.78 5.90 15.04
C LYS A 95 11.65 7.40 15.32
N GLU A 96 11.92 7.79 16.56
CA GLU A 96 12.12 9.19 16.93
C GLU A 96 13.40 9.69 16.27
N GLU A 97 13.42 10.96 15.85
CA GLU A 97 14.44 11.59 14.99
C GLU A 97 15.86 11.01 15.18
#